data_AF-A0A350H7I0-F1
#
_entry.id   AF-A0A350H7I0-F1
#
_cell.length_a   1.000
_cell.length_b   1.000
_cell.length_c   1.000
_cell.angle_alpha   90.00
_cell.angle_beta   90.00
_cell.angle_gamma   90.00
#
_symmetry.space_group_name_H-M   'P 1'
#
loop_
_entity.id
_entity.type
_entity.pdbx_description
1 polymer ?
#
loop_
_entity_poly.entity_id
_entity_poly.type
_entity_poly.pdbx_seq_one_letter_code
_entity_poly.pdbx_strand_id
1 'polypeptide(L)' 'MIFVLSDGECNRGHSLKEVSPIVSSLKTPIYTIGYNANIDALKQLSDINEGVCIDAKTDDVVYQLKQLFNANM' A
#
# COMPACT_ATOMS: atom_id res chain seq x y z
N MET A 1 -9.96 -5.66 -3.31
CA MET A 1 -9.04 -5.13 -2.30
C MET A 1 -7.74 -5.90 -2.38
N ILE A 2 -6.59 -5.21 -2.50
CA ILE A 2 -5.26 -5.83 -2.58
C ILE A 2 -4.43 -5.30 -1.41
N PHE A 3 -3.72 -6.19 -0.72
CA PHE A 3 -2.72 -5.83 0.29
C PHE A 3 -1.32 -6.04 -0.28
N VAL A 4 -0.50 -5.01 -0.22
CA VAL A 4 0.89 -5.04 -0.68
C VAL A 4 1.80 -4.84 0.52
N LEU A 5 2.50 -5.89 0.93
CA LEU A 5 3.51 -5.84 1.97
C LEU A 5 4.88 -5.75 1.30
N SER A 6 5.57 -4.64 1.47
CA SER A 6 6.85 -4.39 0.80
C SER A 6 7.72 -3.41 1.58
N ASP A 7 9.03 -3.45 1.35
CA ASP A 7 10.01 -2.46 1.82
C ASP A 7 10.05 -1.20 0.92
N GLY A 8 9.19 -1.12 -0.08
CA GLY A 8 9.05 0.04 -0.97
C GLY A 8 10.09 0.09 -2.09
N GLU A 9 11.00 -0.89 -2.16
CA GLU A 9 12.03 -0.96 -3.19
C GLU A 9 11.60 -1.88 -4.35
N CYS A 10 11.70 -1.35 -5.57
CA CYS A 10 11.44 -2.13 -6.78
C CYS A 10 12.78 -2.63 -7.34
N ASN A 11 13.23 -3.78 -6.83
CA ASN A 11 14.53 -4.35 -7.20
C ASN A 11 14.56 -4.91 -8.64
N ARG A 12 13.40 -5.35 -9.15
CA ARG A 12 13.23 -5.97 -10.48
C ARG A 12 11.80 -5.79 -10.98
N GLY A 13 11.64 -5.80 -12.30
CA GLY A 13 10.34 -5.76 -12.97
C GLY A 13 9.93 -4.35 -13.40
N HIS A 14 8.62 -4.13 -13.49
CA HIS A 14 8.05 -2.87 -13.94
C HIS A 14 8.05 -1.82 -12.84
N SER A 15 8.38 -0.59 -13.22
CA SER A 15 8.42 0.53 -12.26
C SER A 15 7.02 0.90 -11.80
N LEU A 16 6.91 1.52 -10.62
CA LEU A 16 5.64 1.95 -10.04
C LEU A 16 4.81 2.78 -11.05
N LYS A 17 5.48 3.68 -11.80
CA LYS A 17 4.87 4.54 -12.82
C LYS A 17 4.25 3.77 -13.99
N GLU A 18 4.86 2.65 -14.40
CA GLU A 18 4.34 1.82 -15.50
C GLU A 18 3.08 1.08 -15.08
N VAL A 19 2.99 0.68 -13.80
CA VAL A 19 1.87 -0.11 -13.28
C VAL A 19 0.72 0.79 -12.78
N SER A 20 1.00 2.06 -12.43
CA SER A 20 -0.01 3.04 -11.99
C SER A 20 -1.28 3.14 -12.87
N PRO A 21 -1.20 3.28 -14.21
CA PRO A 21 -2.39 3.39 -15.05
C PRO A 21 -3.22 2.10 -15.08
N ILE A 22 -2.57 0.93 -14.99
CA ILE A 22 -3.25 -0.38 -14.94
C ILE A 22 -4.00 -0.50 -13.61
N VAL A 23 -3.33 -0.16 -12.51
CA VAL A 23 -3.91 -0.13 -11.17
C VAL A 23 -5.10 0.81 -11.09
N SER A 24 -4.97 2.03 -11.61
CA SER A 24 -6.06 3.01 -11.64
C SER A 24 -7.28 2.51 -12.43
N SER A 25 -7.05 1.79 -13.53
CA SER A 25 -8.11 1.21 -14.37
C SER A 25 -8.87 0.08 -13.66
N LEU A 26 -8.19 -0.66 -12.77
CA LEU A 26 -8.78 -1.77 -12.02
C LEU A 26 -9.75 -1.31 -10.91
N LYS A 27 -9.77 -0.02 -10.56
CA LYS A 27 -10.61 0.57 -9.49
C LYS A 27 -10.65 -0.24 -8.19
N THR A 28 -9.57 -0.96 -7.91
CA THR A 28 -9.49 -1.87 -6.77
C THR A 28 -8.67 -1.19 -5.68
N PRO A 29 -9.18 -1.07 -4.44
CA PRO A 29 -8.43 -0.41 -3.37
C PRO A 29 -7.17 -1.20 -3.04
N ILE A 30 -6.04 -0.50 -2.95
CA ILE A 30 -4.71 -1.08 -2.67
C ILE A 30 -4.18 -0.53 -1.36
N TYR A 31 -4.03 -1.40 -0.37
CA TYR A 31 -3.45 -1.05 0.93
C TYR A 31 -1.98 -1.44 0.96
N THR A 32 -1.10 -0.47 1.17
CA THR A 32 0.34 -0.70 1.26
C THR A 32 0.76 -0.76 2.72
N ILE A 33 1.57 -1.76 3.08
CA ILE A 33 2.11 -1.94 4.43
C ILE A 33 3.63 -1.99 4.30
N GLY A 34 4.29 -0.96 4.83
CA GLY A 34 5.73 -0.76 4.71
C GLY A 34 6.46 -1.08 5.99
N TYR A 35 7.33 -2.09 6.02
CA TYR A 35 8.19 -2.37 7.17
C TYR A 35 9.58 -1.78 6.96
N ASN A 36 9.93 -0.72 7.70
CA ASN A 36 11.20 0.01 7.53
C ASN A 36 11.44 0.45 6.07
N ALA A 37 10.36 0.84 5.39
CA ALA A 37 10.24 0.94 3.95
C ALA A 37 10.40 2.37 3.42
N ASN A 38 10.61 2.49 2.10
CA ASN A 38 10.47 3.75 1.39
C ASN A 38 8.98 4.17 1.29
N ILE A 39 8.52 4.89 2.31
CA ILE A 39 7.11 5.28 2.49
C ILE A 39 6.60 6.11 1.31
N ASP A 40 7.44 6.90 0.66
CA ASP A 40 7.03 7.76 -0.45
C ASP A 40 6.57 6.95 -1.68
N ALA A 41 7.26 5.85 -1.99
CA ALA A 41 6.88 4.97 -3.09
C ALA A 41 5.59 4.19 -2.78
N LEU A 42 5.43 3.73 -1.54
CA LEU A 42 4.23 3.01 -1.09
C LEU A 42 3.01 3.93 -1.02
N LYS A 43 3.20 5.20 -0.67
CA LYS A 43 2.16 6.22 -0.64
C LYS A 43 1.65 6.56 -2.04
N GLN A 44 2.57 6.70 -3.01
CA GLN A 44 2.17 6.87 -4.42
C GLN A 44 1.30 5.72 -4.92
N LEU A 45 1.54 4.49 -4.45
CA LEU A 45 0.73 3.34 -4.85
C LEU A 45 -0.67 3.35 -4.21
N SER A 46 -0.74 3.69 -2.92
CA SER A 46 -2.02 3.77 -2.20
C SER A 46 -2.89 4.93 -2.70
N ASP A 47 -2.29 6.09 -3.01
CA ASP A 47 -3.01 7.28 -3.45
C ASP A 47 -3.76 7.10 -4.78
N ILE A 48 -3.33 6.14 -5.63
CA ILE A 48 -3.95 5.89 -6.95
C ILE A 48 -5.39 5.38 -6.82
N ASN A 49 -5.68 4.58 -5.79
CA ASN A 49 -6.97 3.92 -5.60
C ASN A 49 -7.47 4.00 -4.15
N GLU A 50 -7.33 5.16 -3.50
CA GLU A 50 -7.88 5.42 -2.14
C GLU A 50 -7.39 4.44 -1.06
N GLY A 51 -6.18 3.94 -1.24
CA GLY A 51 -5.49 3.07 -0.31
C GLY A 51 -5.01 3.80 0.94
N VAL A 52 -4.66 3.01 1.97
CA VAL A 52 -3.96 3.49 3.16
C VAL A 52 -2.57 2.88 3.19
N CYS A 53 -1.56 3.72 3.43
CA CYS A 53 -0.19 3.31 3.70
C CYS A 53 0.01 3.18 5.21
N ILE A 54 0.30 1.96 5.70
CA ILE A 54 0.59 1.68 7.11
C ILE A 54 2.10 1.53 7.28
N ASP A 55 2.71 2.38 8.11
CA ASP A 55 4.10 2.22 8.55
C ASP A 55 4.15 1.16 9.64
N ALA A 56 4.94 0.11 9.40
CA ALA A 56 5.06 -1.03 10.28
C ALA A 56 6.17 -0.97 11.33
N LYS A 57 6.77 0.21 11.54
CA LYS A 57 7.71 0.46 12.64
C LYS A 57 7.09 0.57 14.02
N THR A 58 5.83 0.96 14.12
CA THR A 58 5.16 1.15 15.41
C THR A 58 4.52 -0.15 15.88
N ASP A 59 4.52 -0.40 17.20
CA ASP A 59 3.82 -1.55 17.82
C ASP A 59 2.29 -1.58 17.51
N ASP A 60 1.78 -0.52 16.87
CA ASP A 60 0.37 -0.24 16.61
C ASP A 60 -0.14 -0.71 15.24
N VAL A 61 0.68 -1.43 14.47
CA VAL A 61 0.29 -1.96 13.14
C VAL A 61 -0.90 -2.89 13.23
N VAL A 62 -0.93 -3.73 14.26
CA VAL A 62 -2.03 -4.68 14.50
C VAL A 62 -3.33 -3.92 14.74
N TYR A 63 -3.27 -2.78 15.44
CA TYR A 63 -4.42 -1.93 15.70
C TYR A 63 -4.90 -1.20 14.44
N GLN A 64 -3.98 -0.63 13.64
CA GLN A 64 -4.31 0.02 12.37
C GLN A 64 -4.93 -0.95 11.37
N LEU A 65 -4.39 -2.16 11.26
CA LEU A 65 -4.98 -3.23 10.46
C LEU A 65 -6.37 -3.60 10.95
N LYS A 66 -6.55 -3.78 12.26
CA LYS A 66 -7.85 -4.11 12.85
C LYS A 66 -8.89 -3.02 12.57
N GLN A 67 -8.52 -1.75 12.68
CA GLN A 67 -9.40 -0.63 12.33
C GLN A 67 -9.75 -0.63 10.83
N LEU A 68 -8.78 -0.88 9.97
CA LEU A 68 -8.98 -0.91 8.52
C LEU A 68 -9.92 -2.04 8.08
N PHE A 69 -9.76 -3.22 8.66
CA PHE A 69 -10.66 -4.35 8.43
C PHE A 69 -12.06 -4.08 9.00
N ASN A 70 -12.19 -3.43 10.16
CA ASN A 70 -13.48 -3.05 10.74
C ASN A 70 -14.18 -1.92 9.95
N ALA A 71 -13.46 -1.06 9.25
CA ALA A 71 -14.04 0.01 8.44
C ALA A 71 -14.53 -0.48 7.06
N ASN A 72 -14.00 -1.62 6.59
CA ASN A 72 -14.34 -2.21 5.29
C ASN A 72 -15.25 -3.45 5.38
N MET A 73 -15.57 -3.93 6.58
CA MET A 73 -16.56 -4.98 6.86
C MET A 73 -17.80 -4.37 7.52
#